data_AF-A0A401NUP8-F1
#
_entry.id   AF-A0A401NUP8-F1
#
_cell.length_a   1.000
_cell.length_b   1.000
_cell.length_c   1.000
_cell.angle_alpha   90.00
_cell.angle_beta   90.00
_cell.angle_gamma   90.00
#
_symmetry.space_group_name_H-M   'P 1'
#
loop_
_entity.id
_entity.type
_entity.pdbx_description
1 polymer ?
#
loop_
_entity_poly.entity_id
_entity_poly.type
_entity_poly.pdbx_seq_one_letter_code
_entity_poly.pdbx_strand_id
1 'polypeptide(L)'
;MLTGALGDSSVALGGGSVALGGGSVALGDGAVALGDGAVALGDSSVALGGSSVALGGGSVALGGGAVVLGGGSVALGDGAVALGDGAVALGDSSVAFGDGAVALGDGSVAFGDGSVALEIVLLLWEMVLLLWEMALLLWEMALLLWRSFCCFGRWLCCFGDRSVASGDRSVALGDGSVALGDGSVALGDGSVALGDGYVALGDRSVLSFPPFGWTANKSECEEARARTSERKEERVRKSENKRKEERTREREREQEKGRERGKKSERERVSKRESKPECYKEYKKKAHLPSAKNREKACQDYQVSQLQSRDTLFKSENKQQKKSATPGAQ
;
A
#
# COMPACT_ATOMS: atom_id res chain seq x y z
N MET A 1 -3.55 47.38 -33.24
CA MET A 1 -3.02 46.23 -32.49
C MET A 1 -2.85 45.09 -33.48
N LEU A 2 -1.69 44.45 -33.54
CA LEU A 2 -1.39 43.39 -34.53
C LEU A 2 -1.93 42.07 -33.98
N THR A 3 -2.86 41.43 -34.68
CA THR A 3 -3.26 40.04 -34.44
C THR A 3 -2.57 39.14 -35.45
N GLY A 4 -2.04 38.00 -35.01
CA GLY A 4 -1.23 37.13 -35.87
C GLY A 4 -1.67 35.68 -35.77
N ALA A 5 -2.37 35.16 -36.78
CA ALA A 5 -2.63 33.74 -36.98
C ALA A 5 -1.73 33.24 -38.11
N LEU A 6 -0.69 32.48 -37.78
CA LEU A 6 0.33 32.01 -38.75
C LEU A 6 0.38 30.48 -38.89
N GLY A 7 -0.25 29.74 -37.98
CA GLY A 7 -0.37 28.29 -38.07
C GLY A 7 -1.47 27.86 -39.05
N ASP A 8 -1.32 26.68 -39.64
CA ASP A 8 -2.40 26.10 -40.45
C ASP A 8 -3.66 25.91 -39.58
N SER A 9 -4.80 26.40 -40.05
CA SER A 9 -6.06 26.39 -39.30
C SER A 9 -6.00 27.06 -37.91
N SER A 10 -5.07 28.01 -37.69
CA SER A 10 -5.01 28.75 -36.43
C SER A 10 -6.00 29.91 -36.37
N VAL A 11 -6.44 30.26 -35.15
CA VAL A 11 -7.39 31.34 -34.87
C VAL A 11 -6.75 32.31 -33.89
N ALA A 12 -6.69 33.59 -34.23
CA ALA A 12 -6.24 34.66 -33.35
C ALA A 12 -7.28 35.77 -33.32
N LEU A 13 -7.96 35.92 -32.18
CA LEU A 13 -8.95 36.95 -31.89
C LEU A 13 -8.55 37.62 -30.57
N GLY A 14 -8.73 38.94 -30.46
CA GLY A 14 -8.23 39.74 -29.34
C GLY A 14 -7.06 40.64 -29.74
N GLY A 15 -7.04 41.87 -29.25
CA GLY A 15 -6.00 42.84 -29.58
C GLY A 15 -4.62 42.33 -29.19
N GLY A 16 -3.72 42.12 -30.15
CA GLY A 16 -2.37 41.62 -29.85
C GLY A 16 -2.25 40.10 -29.72
N SER A 17 -3.31 39.33 -29.98
CA SER A 17 -3.28 37.86 -29.89
C SER A 17 -2.39 37.23 -30.97
N VAL A 18 -1.66 36.16 -30.65
CA VAL A 18 -0.77 35.43 -31.56
C VAL A 18 -1.04 33.93 -31.49
N ALA A 19 -1.31 33.31 -32.64
CA ALA A 19 -1.53 31.87 -32.81
C ALA A 19 -0.60 31.30 -33.90
N LEU A 20 0.51 30.65 -33.51
CA LEU A 20 1.54 30.15 -34.44
C LEU A 20 1.44 28.65 -34.73
N GLY A 21 0.97 27.84 -33.78
CA GLY A 21 0.89 26.38 -33.95
C GLY A 21 -0.23 25.96 -34.89
N GLY A 22 -0.09 24.80 -35.53
CA GLY A 22 -1.16 24.23 -36.37
C GLY A 22 -2.39 23.93 -35.52
N GLY A 23 -3.56 24.46 -35.89
CA GLY A 23 -4.81 24.34 -35.14
C GLY A 23 -4.82 25.08 -33.80
N SER A 24 -3.88 25.98 -33.56
CA SER A 24 -3.82 26.78 -32.32
C SER A 24 -4.91 27.85 -32.27
N VAL A 25 -5.38 28.19 -31.07
CA VAL A 25 -6.47 29.15 -30.85
C VAL A 25 -6.05 30.14 -29.76
N ALA A 26 -5.95 31.42 -30.10
CA ALA A 26 -5.75 32.53 -29.17
C ALA A 26 -6.98 33.45 -29.24
N LEU A 27 -7.76 33.59 -28.16
CA LEU A 27 -8.99 34.42 -28.16
C LEU A 27 -8.95 35.64 -27.23
N GLY A 28 -8.02 35.67 -26.26
CA GLY A 28 -7.90 36.78 -25.32
C GLY A 28 -7.06 37.94 -25.87
N ASP A 29 -7.25 39.13 -25.30
CA ASP A 29 -6.39 40.28 -25.62
C ASP A 29 -4.95 39.99 -25.17
N GLY A 30 -4.00 40.00 -26.10
CA GLY A 30 -2.61 39.61 -25.86
C GLY A 30 -2.39 38.11 -25.60
N ALA A 31 -3.37 37.23 -25.90
CA ALA A 31 -3.20 35.79 -25.74
C ALA A 31 -2.19 35.22 -26.75
N VAL A 32 -1.38 34.24 -26.33
CA VAL A 32 -0.31 33.65 -27.14
C VAL A 32 -0.46 32.13 -27.15
N ALA A 33 -0.75 31.54 -28.31
CA ALA A 33 -0.81 30.10 -28.53
C ALA A 33 0.27 29.68 -29.55
N LEU A 34 1.37 29.07 -29.10
CA LEU A 34 2.48 28.69 -29.97
C LEU A 34 2.51 27.21 -30.32
N GLY A 35 2.05 26.34 -29.43
CA GLY A 35 2.06 24.90 -29.64
C GLY A 35 1.00 24.42 -30.65
N ASP A 36 1.25 23.30 -31.31
CA ASP A 36 0.26 22.67 -32.19
C ASP A 36 -0.96 22.24 -31.36
N GLY A 37 -2.15 22.71 -31.76
CA GLY A 37 -3.40 22.53 -31.01
C GLY A 37 -3.45 23.25 -29.67
N ALA A 38 -2.54 24.21 -29.40
CA ALA A 38 -2.56 24.98 -28.17
C ALA A 38 -3.75 25.95 -28.12
N VAL A 39 -4.35 26.13 -26.96
CA VAL A 39 -5.56 26.96 -26.76
C VAL A 39 -5.32 27.97 -25.66
N ALA A 40 -5.29 29.25 -25.98
CA ALA A 40 -5.14 30.39 -25.06
C ALA A 40 -6.41 31.26 -25.12
N LEU A 41 -7.33 31.10 -24.16
CA LEU A 41 -8.61 31.83 -24.16
C LEU A 41 -8.62 33.06 -23.25
N GLY A 42 -7.84 33.05 -22.18
CA GLY A 42 -7.80 34.17 -21.23
C GLY A 42 -7.04 35.37 -21.77
N ASP A 43 -7.38 36.56 -21.30
CA ASP A 43 -6.61 37.78 -21.61
C ASP A 43 -5.17 37.62 -21.12
N SER A 44 -4.19 37.90 -21.97
CA SER A 44 -2.76 37.69 -21.69
C SER A 44 -2.40 36.25 -21.29
N SER A 45 -3.22 35.26 -21.65
CA SER A 45 -2.90 33.85 -21.44
C SER A 45 -1.84 33.35 -22.43
N VAL A 46 -1.03 32.39 -22.01
CA VAL A 46 0.09 31.86 -22.79
C VAL A 46 0.04 30.34 -22.80
N ALA A 47 -0.11 29.74 -23.99
CA ALA A 47 -0.12 28.30 -24.23
C ALA A 47 1.02 27.95 -25.21
N LEU A 48 2.15 27.44 -24.69
CA LEU A 48 3.33 27.14 -25.51
C LEU A 48 3.45 25.66 -25.88
N GLY A 49 3.01 24.76 -24.99
CA GLY A 49 3.10 23.33 -25.21
C GLY A 49 2.14 22.83 -26.29
N GLY A 50 2.49 21.74 -26.97
CA GLY A 50 1.57 21.07 -27.89
C GLY A 50 0.32 20.60 -27.15
N SER A 51 -0.88 20.91 -27.67
CA SER A 51 -2.17 20.63 -27.03
C SER A 51 -2.32 21.22 -25.61
N SER A 52 -1.52 22.24 -25.25
CA SER A 52 -1.67 22.95 -23.98
C SER A 52 -2.91 23.85 -23.99
N VAL A 53 -3.52 24.06 -22.82
CA VAL A 53 -4.76 24.82 -22.66
C VAL A 53 -4.60 25.81 -21.52
N ALA A 54 -4.74 27.10 -21.82
CA ALA A 54 -4.67 28.21 -20.88
C ALA A 54 -5.97 29.03 -20.95
N LEU A 55 -6.88 28.84 -19.98
CA LEU A 55 -8.21 29.47 -19.98
C LEU A 55 -8.29 30.71 -19.09
N GLY A 56 -7.52 30.77 -18.00
CA GLY A 56 -7.53 31.88 -17.06
C GLY A 56 -6.86 33.14 -17.61
N GLY A 57 -7.29 34.33 -17.18
CA GLY A 57 -6.59 35.57 -17.51
C GLY A 57 -5.18 35.57 -16.91
N GLY A 58 -4.15 35.85 -17.72
CA GLY A 58 -2.75 35.80 -17.32
C GLY A 58 -2.22 34.40 -17.00
N SER A 59 -2.95 33.34 -17.39
CA SER A 59 -2.52 31.95 -17.17
C SER A 59 -1.38 31.54 -18.11
N VAL A 60 -0.52 30.61 -17.67
CA VAL A 60 0.63 30.16 -18.45
C VAL A 60 0.72 28.63 -18.46
N ALA A 61 0.49 28.02 -19.62
CA ALA A 61 0.64 26.58 -19.87
C ALA A 61 1.85 26.33 -20.79
N LEU A 62 2.97 25.83 -20.25
CA LEU A 62 4.19 25.57 -21.03
C LEU A 62 4.34 24.10 -21.45
N GLY A 63 3.96 23.16 -20.59
CA GLY A 63 4.12 21.73 -20.85
C GLY A 63 3.19 21.20 -21.95
N GLY A 64 3.59 20.12 -22.61
CA GLY A 64 2.76 19.41 -23.57
C GLY A 64 1.51 18.84 -22.89
N GLY A 65 0.33 19.19 -23.38
CA GLY A 65 -0.95 18.80 -22.77
C GLY A 65 -1.22 19.42 -21.39
N ALA A 66 -0.46 20.44 -20.98
CA ALA A 66 -0.71 21.14 -19.72
C ALA A 66 -2.05 21.89 -19.77
N VAL A 67 -2.78 21.92 -18.66
CA VAL A 67 -4.11 22.54 -18.55
C VAL A 67 -4.14 23.54 -17.39
N VAL A 68 -4.49 24.77 -17.70
CA VAL A 68 -4.49 25.87 -16.75
C VAL A 68 -5.82 26.59 -16.81
N LEU A 69 -6.58 26.55 -15.72
CA LEU A 69 -7.92 27.15 -15.64
C LEU A 69 -7.95 28.44 -14.82
N GLY A 70 -7.15 28.51 -13.74
CA GLY A 70 -7.16 29.65 -12.83
C GLY A 70 -6.52 30.90 -13.42
N GLY A 71 -6.98 32.07 -13.00
CA GLY A 71 -6.35 33.35 -13.31
C GLY A 71 -4.94 33.45 -12.72
N GLY A 72 -3.97 33.88 -13.53
CA GLY A 72 -2.56 34.02 -13.10
C GLY A 72 -1.87 32.72 -12.69
N SER A 73 -2.48 31.56 -12.98
CA SER A 73 -1.92 30.26 -12.64
C SER A 73 -0.94 29.75 -13.71
N VAL A 74 -0.05 28.84 -13.33
CA VAL A 74 1.08 28.40 -14.15
C VAL A 74 1.19 26.88 -14.13
N ALA A 75 1.22 26.23 -15.29
CA ALA A 75 1.57 24.83 -15.43
C ALA A 75 2.78 24.67 -16.36
N LEU A 76 3.90 24.18 -15.82
CA LEU A 76 5.15 24.00 -16.55
C LEU A 76 5.39 22.57 -17.00
N GLY A 77 5.03 21.58 -16.18
CA GLY A 77 5.27 20.16 -16.47
C GLY A 77 4.38 19.61 -17.58
N ASP A 78 4.82 18.53 -18.21
CA ASP A 78 4.05 17.84 -19.25
C ASP A 78 2.81 17.17 -18.62
N GLY A 79 1.62 17.50 -19.14
CA GLY A 79 0.34 17.07 -18.58
C GLY A 79 0.02 17.67 -17.21
N ALA A 80 0.74 18.71 -16.77
CA ALA A 80 0.46 19.38 -15.50
C ALA A 80 -0.87 20.14 -15.54
N VAL A 81 -1.58 20.15 -14.41
CA VAL A 81 -2.92 20.75 -14.30
C VAL A 81 -2.96 21.76 -13.15
N ALA A 82 -3.19 23.02 -13.46
CA ALA A 82 -3.37 24.10 -12.48
C ALA A 82 -4.81 24.64 -12.55
N LEU A 83 -5.60 24.40 -11.49
CA LEU A 83 -7.04 24.66 -11.50
C LEU A 83 -7.45 25.89 -10.67
N GLY A 84 -6.72 26.20 -9.60
CA GLY A 84 -7.00 27.37 -8.76
C GLY A 84 -6.34 28.65 -9.25
N ASP A 85 -6.83 29.79 -8.79
CA ASP A 85 -6.26 31.09 -9.12
C ASP A 85 -4.86 31.22 -8.48
N GLY A 86 -3.87 31.63 -9.27
CA GLY A 86 -2.46 31.67 -8.84
C GLY A 86 -1.85 30.31 -8.51
N ALA A 87 -2.50 29.19 -8.86
CA ALA A 87 -1.94 27.85 -8.67
C ALA A 87 -0.70 27.62 -9.55
N VAL A 88 0.25 26.81 -9.08
CA VAL A 88 1.52 26.55 -9.76
C VAL A 88 1.78 25.05 -9.81
N ALA A 89 1.71 24.45 -11.00
CA ALA A 89 1.99 23.03 -11.24
C ALA A 89 3.31 22.90 -12.03
N LEU A 90 4.43 22.64 -11.35
CA LEU A 90 5.76 22.54 -11.98
C LEU A 90 6.13 21.13 -12.40
N GLY A 91 5.72 20.11 -11.65
CA GLY A 91 6.07 18.71 -11.93
C GLY A 91 5.30 18.12 -13.10
N ASP A 92 5.84 17.10 -13.74
CA ASP A 92 5.17 16.37 -14.81
C ASP A 92 3.95 15.64 -14.26
N SER A 93 2.81 15.74 -14.95
CA SER A 93 1.51 15.20 -14.49
C SER A 93 1.11 15.65 -13.08
N SER A 94 1.64 16.77 -12.60
CA SER A 94 1.28 17.34 -11.30
C SER A 94 -0.07 18.04 -11.35
N VAL A 95 -0.77 18.08 -10.22
CA VAL A 95 -2.10 18.71 -10.11
C VAL A 95 -2.12 19.69 -8.94
N ALA A 96 -2.37 20.96 -9.23
CA ALA A 96 -2.60 22.00 -8.23
C ALA A 96 -4.09 22.37 -8.20
N PHE A 97 -4.80 21.83 -7.20
CA PHE A 97 -6.23 22.00 -6.97
C PHE A 97 -6.44 22.87 -5.71
N GLY A 98 -6.43 24.19 -5.89
CA GLY A 98 -6.62 25.17 -4.82
C GLY A 98 -6.02 26.52 -5.19
N ASP A 99 -6.55 27.60 -4.65
CA ASP A 99 -6.05 28.94 -4.94
C ASP A 99 -4.67 29.10 -4.31
N GLY A 100 -3.67 29.47 -5.12
CA GLY A 100 -2.27 29.54 -4.70
C GLY A 100 -1.64 28.18 -4.36
N ALA A 101 -2.25 27.05 -4.72
CA ALA A 101 -1.67 25.73 -4.51
C ALA A 101 -0.42 25.52 -5.39
N VAL A 102 0.62 24.87 -4.87
CA VAL A 102 1.91 24.68 -5.54
C VAL A 102 2.26 23.19 -5.58
N ALA A 103 2.18 22.56 -6.75
CA ALA A 103 2.57 21.19 -6.99
C ALA A 103 3.93 21.15 -7.70
N LEU A 104 5.00 20.90 -6.95
CA LEU A 104 6.39 20.95 -7.41
C LEU A 104 6.91 19.58 -7.86
N GLY A 105 6.39 18.49 -7.31
CA GLY A 105 6.85 17.13 -7.62
C GLY A 105 6.11 16.50 -8.80
N ASP A 106 6.77 15.60 -9.51
CA ASP A 106 6.16 14.80 -10.58
C ASP A 106 5.05 13.91 -10.01
N GLY A 107 3.88 13.94 -10.64
CA GLY A 107 2.67 13.26 -10.17
C GLY A 107 2.15 13.74 -8.81
N SER A 108 2.67 14.86 -8.29
CA SER A 108 2.23 15.40 -7.01
C SER A 108 0.85 16.07 -7.13
N VAL A 109 0.05 15.98 -6.07
CA VAL A 109 -1.28 16.59 -6.01
C VAL A 109 -1.31 17.53 -4.81
N ALA A 110 -1.32 18.84 -5.07
CA ALA A 110 -1.55 19.86 -4.07
C ALA A 110 -3.06 20.12 -4.00
N PHE A 111 -3.68 19.78 -2.87
CA PHE A 111 -5.11 19.97 -2.65
C PHE A 111 -5.34 20.96 -1.50
N GLY A 112 -6.13 22.01 -1.77
CA GLY A 112 -6.44 23.08 -0.84
C GLY A 112 -5.66 24.36 -1.10
N ASP A 113 -6.22 25.48 -0.65
CA ASP A 113 -5.68 26.82 -0.90
C ASP A 113 -4.33 27.00 -0.21
N GLY A 114 -3.33 27.49 -0.95
CA GLY A 114 -1.96 27.66 -0.48
C GLY A 114 -1.22 26.36 -0.15
N SER A 115 -1.77 25.19 -0.51
CA SER A 115 -1.10 23.91 -0.26
C SER A 115 0.16 23.76 -1.10
N VAL A 116 1.21 23.14 -0.56
CA VAL A 116 2.46 22.89 -1.29
C VAL A 116 2.75 21.40 -1.28
N ALA A 117 2.85 20.78 -2.46
CA ALA A 117 3.22 19.39 -2.66
C ALA A 117 4.60 19.32 -3.33
N LEU A 118 5.60 18.81 -2.61
CA LEU A 118 6.99 18.74 -3.09
C LEU A 118 7.34 17.38 -3.72
N GLU A 119 6.79 16.28 -3.20
CA GLU A 119 6.83 14.90 -3.74
C GLU A 119 5.99 14.00 -2.80
N ILE A 120 5.67 12.75 -3.18
CA ILE A 120 4.70 11.81 -2.57
C ILE A 120 4.55 11.93 -1.03
N VAL A 121 3.70 12.85 -0.57
CA VAL A 121 3.38 13.01 0.87
C VAL A 121 2.63 11.78 1.42
N LEU A 122 2.00 10.99 0.55
CA LEU A 122 1.30 9.76 0.93
C LEU A 122 2.24 8.70 1.53
N LEU A 123 3.48 8.59 1.06
CA LEU A 123 4.43 7.59 1.57
C LEU A 123 4.97 7.96 2.94
N LEU A 124 5.19 9.25 3.21
CA LEU A 124 5.63 9.71 4.52
C LEU A 124 4.55 9.50 5.59
N TRP A 125 3.28 9.74 5.24
CA TRP A 125 2.17 9.53 6.17
C TRP A 125 1.91 8.04 6.47
N GLU A 126 2.02 7.16 5.45
CA GLU A 126 1.96 5.71 5.66
C GLU A 126 3.15 5.18 6.48
N MET A 127 4.37 5.69 6.25
CA MET A 127 5.55 5.32 7.04
C MET A 127 5.42 5.73 8.51
N VAL A 128 4.84 6.89 8.79
CA VAL A 128 4.58 7.37 10.16
C VAL A 128 3.52 6.52 10.87
N LEU A 129 2.45 6.13 10.17
CA LEU A 129 1.43 5.22 10.70
C LEU A 129 2.03 3.84 11.02
N LEU A 130 2.82 3.27 10.11
CA LEU A 130 3.50 1.98 10.35
C LEU A 130 4.46 2.04 11.53
N LEU A 131 5.21 3.14 11.70
CA LEU A 131 6.09 3.35 12.85
C LEU A 131 5.31 3.43 14.17
N TRP A 132 4.15 4.06 14.15
CA TRP A 132 3.28 4.17 15.32
C TRP A 132 2.63 2.83 15.69
N GLU A 133 2.15 2.06 14.71
CA GLU A 133 1.63 0.70 14.93
C GLU A 133 2.72 -0.26 15.46
N MET A 134 3.94 -0.18 14.92
CA MET A 134 5.08 -0.96 15.42
C MET A 134 5.48 -0.57 16.85
N ALA A 135 5.38 0.72 17.20
CA ALA A 135 5.63 1.19 18.56
C ALA A 135 4.55 0.71 19.55
N LEU A 136 3.27 0.69 19.14
CA LEU A 136 2.17 0.12 19.92
C LEU A 136 2.35 -1.38 20.15
N LEU A 137 2.72 -2.14 19.11
CA LEU A 137 3.03 -3.56 19.24
C LEU A 137 4.20 -3.82 20.19
N LEU A 138 5.28 -3.03 20.10
CA LEU A 138 6.41 -3.11 21.03
C LEU A 138 5.99 -2.79 22.47
N TRP A 139 5.12 -1.81 22.68
CA TRP A 139 4.58 -1.46 23.99
C TRP A 139 3.72 -2.57 24.59
N GLU A 140 2.84 -3.19 23.80
CA GLU A 140 2.03 -4.34 24.25
C GLU A 140 2.90 -5.56 24.57
N MET A 141 3.92 -5.85 23.76
CA MET A 141 4.89 -6.92 24.04
C MET A 141 5.70 -6.64 25.31
N ALA A 142 6.06 -5.39 25.56
CA ALA A 142 6.75 -4.98 26.78
C ALA A 142 5.85 -5.14 28.02
N LEU A 143 4.56 -4.78 27.94
CA LEU A 143 3.60 -5.01 29.03
C LEU A 143 3.35 -6.50 29.32
N LEU A 144 3.33 -7.34 28.28
CA LEU A 144 3.20 -8.79 28.43
C LEU A 144 4.45 -9.41 29.06
N LEU A 145 5.65 -8.98 28.66
CA LEU A 145 6.90 -9.44 29.26
C LEU A 145 7.05 -8.94 30.71
N TRP A 146 6.61 -7.72 31.02
CA TRP A 146 6.68 -7.14 32.36
C TRP A 146 5.69 -7.77 33.34
N ARG A 147 4.53 -8.23 32.85
CA ARG A 147 3.61 -9.07 33.65
C ARG A 147 4.15 -10.46 33.94
N SER A 148 5.12 -10.95 33.16
CA SER A 148 5.57 -12.34 33.19
C SER A 148 6.95 -12.58 33.84
N PHE A 149 7.78 -11.55 34.05
CA PHE A 149 9.15 -11.71 34.55
C PHE A 149 9.48 -10.78 35.73
N CYS A 150 9.22 -11.25 36.95
CA CYS A 150 9.95 -10.82 38.15
C CYS A 150 10.75 -12.01 38.70
N CYS A 151 11.82 -12.44 37.99
CA CYS A 151 12.71 -13.51 38.48
C CYS A 151 14.19 -13.06 38.34
N PHE A 152 14.89 -12.90 39.47
CA PHE A 152 16.30 -12.51 39.57
C PHE A 152 17.11 -13.75 39.99
N GLY A 153 17.87 -14.37 39.08
CA GLY A 153 18.79 -15.47 39.41
C GLY A 153 19.13 -16.40 38.25
N ARG A 154 20.14 -17.26 38.41
CA ARG A 154 20.65 -18.14 37.33
C ARG A 154 19.99 -19.53 37.44
N TRP A 155 19.36 -19.97 36.34
CA TRP A 155 18.54 -21.20 36.26
C TRP A 155 17.27 -21.15 37.13
N LEU A 156 16.28 -20.37 36.70
CA LEU A 156 14.95 -20.36 37.31
C LEU A 156 13.86 -20.70 36.29
N CYS A 157 12.77 -21.31 36.77
CA CYS A 157 11.54 -21.54 36.03
C CYS A 157 10.36 -21.02 36.86
N CYS A 158 9.77 -19.91 36.40
CA CYS A 158 8.60 -19.27 36.99
C CYS A 158 7.43 -19.47 36.01
N PHE A 159 6.31 -20.04 36.44
CA PHE A 159 5.09 -20.16 35.62
C PHE A 159 3.86 -19.88 36.49
N GLY A 160 3.13 -18.81 36.16
CA GLY A 160 1.98 -18.32 36.91
C GLY A 160 2.00 -16.80 37.08
N ASP A 161 0.82 -16.17 37.14
CA ASP A 161 0.67 -14.73 37.29
C ASP A 161 1.22 -14.28 38.65
N ARG A 162 2.07 -13.24 38.67
CA ARG A 162 2.73 -12.72 39.89
C ARG A 162 3.62 -13.73 40.64
N SER A 163 4.16 -14.73 39.95
CA SER A 163 5.15 -15.64 40.54
C SER A 163 6.52 -14.95 40.70
N VAL A 164 7.22 -15.21 41.81
CA VAL A 164 8.53 -14.62 42.13
C VAL A 164 9.48 -15.72 42.57
N ALA A 165 10.62 -15.84 41.90
CA ALA A 165 11.66 -16.74 42.37
C ALA A 165 13.04 -16.07 42.33
N SER A 166 13.80 -16.26 43.41
CA SER A 166 15.11 -15.64 43.64
C SER A 166 15.96 -16.62 44.45
N GLY A 167 16.76 -17.40 43.73
CA GLY A 167 17.67 -18.42 44.26
C GLY A 167 18.15 -19.34 43.15
N ASP A 168 19.39 -19.80 43.20
CA ASP A 168 19.97 -20.66 42.17
C ASP A 168 19.25 -22.02 42.16
N ARG A 169 18.75 -22.44 40.98
CA ARG A 169 17.90 -23.64 40.80
C ARG A 169 16.53 -23.62 41.50
N SER A 170 15.97 -22.44 41.75
CA SER A 170 14.62 -22.34 42.29
C SER A 170 13.52 -22.48 41.23
N VAL A 171 12.37 -23.04 41.63
CA VAL A 171 11.21 -23.31 40.75
C VAL A 171 9.93 -22.85 41.45
N ALA A 172 9.16 -21.96 40.80
CA ALA A 172 7.88 -21.48 41.30
C ALA A 172 6.80 -21.73 40.24
N LEU A 173 5.82 -22.60 40.55
CA LEU A 173 4.70 -22.94 39.66
C LEU A 173 3.38 -22.77 40.40
N GLY A 174 2.54 -21.85 39.92
CA GLY A 174 1.26 -21.47 40.50
C GLY A 174 1.10 -19.95 40.60
N ASP A 175 -0.13 -19.47 40.56
CA ASP A 175 -0.43 -18.03 40.60
C ASP A 175 -0.08 -17.45 41.98
N GLY A 176 0.76 -16.42 42.01
CA GLY A 176 1.27 -15.82 43.24
C GLY A 176 2.23 -16.68 44.06
N SER A 177 2.86 -17.69 43.44
CA SER A 177 3.88 -18.53 44.11
C SER A 177 5.21 -17.79 44.32
N VAL A 178 5.87 -18.01 45.46
CA VAL A 178 7.10 -17.31 45.86
C VAL A 178 8.17 -18.32 46.33
N ALA A 179 9.30 -18.40 45.63
CA ALA A 179 10.43 -19.28 45.97
C ALA A 179 11.71 -18.46 46.19
N LEU A 180 12.10 -18.26 47.44
CA LEU A 180 13.27 -17.45 47.83
C LEU A 180 14.28 -18.35 48.55
N GLY A 181 15.35 -18.74 47.85
CA GLY A 181 16.39 -19.65 48.34
C GLY A 181 16.93 -20.59 47.27
N ASP A 182 18.17 -21.03 47.40
CA ASP A 182 18.84 -21.91 46.42
C ASP A 182 18.23 -23.31 46.45
N GLY A 183 17.77 -23.80 45.30
CA GLY A 183 17.10 -25.11 45.18
C GLY A 183 15.69 -25.18 45.79
N SER A 184 15.07 -24.03 46.08
CA SER A 184 13.69 -23.97 46.59
C SER A 184 12.64 -24.26 45.51
N VAL A 185 11.57 -24.95 45.86
CA VAL A 185 10.49 -25.36 44.96
C VAL A 185 9.14 -25.04 45.57
N ALA A 186 8.37 -24.15 44.94
CA ALA A 186 7.00 -23.80 45.35
C ALA A 186 6.02 -24.26 44.26
N LEU A 187 5.14 -25.20 44.60
CA LEU A 187 4.13 -25.77 43.68
C LEU A 187 2.73 -25.62 44.28
N GLY A 188 1.90 -24.80 43.64
CA GLY A 188 0.52 -24.49 44.06
C GLY A 188 0.26 -22.99 44.13
N ASP A 189 -1.01 -22.60 44.00
CA ASP A 189 -1.41 -21.19 43.97
C ASP A 189 -1.20 -20.54 45.34
N GLY A 190 -0.45 -19.44 45.39
CA GLY A 190 -0.07 -18.74 46.62
C GLY A 190 0.88 -19.51 47.55
N SER A 191 1.58 -20.53 47.05
CA SER A 191 2.60 -21.27 47.82
C SER A 191 3.88 -20.44 48.03
N VAL A 192 4.49 -20.54 49.21
CA VAL A 192 5.67 -19.76 49.59
C VAL A 192 6.74 -20.69 50.19
N ALA A 193 7.90 -20.79 49.52
CA ALA A 193 9.08 -21.50 50.01
C ALA A 193 10.19 -20.49 50.33
N LEU A 194 10.53 -20.38 51.62
CA LEU A 194 11.59 -19.50 52.13
C LEU A 194 12.74 -20.33 52.70
N GLY A 195 13.87 -20.33 52.00
CA GLY A 195 15.11 -21.01 52.37
C GLY A 195 15.62 -21.99 51.31
N ASP A 196 16.87 -22.41 51.46
CA ASP A 196 17.53 -23.29 50.49
C ASP A 196 16.99 -24.73 50.58
N GLY A 197 16.67 -25.34 49.43
CA GLY A 197 16.25 -26.74 49.32
C GLY A 197 14.83 -27.08 49.81
N TYR A 198 14.00 -26.09 50.17
CA TYR A 198 12.63 -26.32 50.65
C TYR A 198 11.65 -26.60 49.50
N VAL A 199 10.70 -27.52 49.74
CA VAL A 199 9.64 -27.86 48.78
C VAL A 199 8.27 -27.61 49.41
N ALA A 200 7.60 -26.53 49.00
CA ALA A 200 6.22 -26.24 49.38
C ALA A 200 5.28 -26.86 48.33
N LEU A 201 4.41 -27.77 48.77
CA LEU A 201 3.45 -28.48 47.92
C LEU A 201 2.01 -28.19 48.37
N GLY A 202 1.20 -27.69 47.44
CA GLY A 202 -0.22 -27.40 47.64
C GLY A 202 -0.52 -25.91 47.75
N ASP A 203 -1.76 -25.53 47.45
CA ASP A 203 -2.20 -24.14 47.43
C ASP A 203 -2.09 -23.49 48.82
N ARG A 204 -1.52 -22.28 48.87
CA ARG A 204 -1.27 -21.49 50.09
C ARG A 204 -0.36 -22.15 51.14
N SER A 205 0.45 -23.13 50.75
CA SER A 205 1.42 -23.76 51.65
C SER A 205 2.60 -22.82 51.90
N VAL A 206 2.93 -22.55 53.18
CA VAL A 206 4.06 -21.70 53.57
C VAL A 206 5.09 -22.54 54.32
N LEU A 207 6.32 -22.60 53.82
CA LEU A 207 7.45 -23.19 54.52
C LEU A 207 8.55 -22.13 54.70
N SER A 208 8.94 -21.92 55.96
CA SER A 208 10.02 -21.03 56.35
C SER A 208 10.91 -21.74 57.36
N PHE A 209 12.22 -21.48 57.32
CA PHE A 209 13.24 -21.90 58.29
C PHE A 209 12.71 -22.27 59.70
N PRO A 210 13.07 -23.44 60.27
CA PRO A 210 13.39 -23.50 61.68
C PRO A 210 14.79 -22.89 61.91
N PRO A 211 15.09 -22.32 63.09
CA PRO A 211 16.43 -21.82 63.38
C PRO A 211 17.40 -23.02 63.59
N PHE A 212 18.64 -22.91 63.10
CA PHE A 212 19.84 -23.75 63.33
C PHE A 212 20.09 -25.05 62.51
N GLY A 213 21.04 -24.96 61.56
CA GLY A 213 22.29 -25.75 61.43
C GLY A 213 22.29 -27.25 61.02
N TRP A 214 22.93 -27.59 59.88
CA TRP A 214 23.97 -28.65 59.70
C TRP A 214 24.43 -28.85 58.22
N THR A 215 25.67 -29.30 58.02
CA THR A 215 26.44 -29.41 56.76
C THR A 215 26.42 -30.83 56.14
N ALA A 216 26.55 -30.98 54.80
CA ALA A 216 26.77 -32.28 54.13
C ALA A 216 27.70 -32.20 52.87
N ASN A 217 28.38 -33.32 52.57
CA ASN A 217 29.70 -33.48 51.90
C ASN A 217 29.77 -33.41 50.34
N LYS A 218 30.98 -33.14 49.83
CA LYS A 218 31.35 -32.67 48.47
C LYS A 218 31.48 -33.74 47.34
N SER A 219 31.45 -35.04 47.62
CA SER A 219 31.90 -36.07 46.66
C SER A 219 30.87 -36.52 45.62
N GLU A 220 29.57 -36.37 45.87
CA GLU A 220 28.52 -36.83 44.93
C GLU A 220 28.23 -35.83 43.79
N CYS A 221 28.75 -34.60 43.88
CA CYS A 221 28.48 -33.54 42.90
C CYS A 221 29.28 -33.62 41.59
N GLU A 222 30.44 -34.29 41.57
CA GLU A 222 31.33 -34.25 40.39
C GLU A 222 30.98 -35.30 39.32
N GLU A 223 30.48 -36.46 39.72
CA GLU A 223 30.14 -37.56 38.80
C GLU A 223 28.86 -37.27 37.97
N ALA A 224 27.96 -36.45 38.50
CA ALA A 224 26.76 -36.00 37.81
C ALA A 224 27.06 -35.00 36.66
N ARG A 225 28.20 -34.27 36.71
CA ARG A 225 28.55 -33.28 35.68
C ARG A 225 29.00 -33.93 34.37
N ALA A 226 29.75 -35.03 34.41
CA ALA A 226 30.30 -35.68 33.21
C ALA A 226 29.22 -36.29 32.28
N ARG A 227 28.12 -36.83 32.85
CA ARG A 227 27.03 -37.41 32.04
C ARG A 227 26.16 -36.38 31.31
N THR A 228 26.30 -35.09 31.65
CA THR A 228 25.50 -34.01 31.05
C THR A 228 26.12 -33.36 29.82
N SER A 229 27.44 -33.51 29.60
CA SER A 229 28.12 -32.96 28.42
C SER A 229 27.86 -33.78 27.16
N GLU A 230 27.93 -35.11 27.23
CA GLU A 230 27.70 -36.00 26.07
C GLU A 230 26.26 -35.91 25.54
N ARG A 231 25.29 -35.73 26.45
CA ARG A 231 23.87 -35.53 26.09
C ARG A 231 23.57 -34.19 25.40
N LYS A 232 24.47 -33.21 25.49
CA LYS A 232 24.32 -31.90 24.83
C LYS A 232 24.78 -31.96 23.38
N GLU A 233 25.88 -32.64 23.10
CA GLU A 233 26.40 -32.76 21.72
C GLU A 233 25.44 -33.52 20.80
N GLU A 234 24.76 -34.55 21.31
CA GLU A 234 23.78 -35.31 20.53
C GLU A 234 22.54 -34.46 20.14
N ARG A 235 22.14 -33.49 20.98
CA ARG A 235 21.01 -32.58 20.68
C ARG A 235 21.37 -31.55 19.62
N VAL A 236 22.60 -31.06 19.63
CA VAL A 236 23.10 -30.12 18.61
C VAL A 236 23.10 -30.79 17.24
N ARG A 237 23.54 -32.05 17.16
CA ARG A 237 23.55 -32.81 15.90
C ARG A 237 22.14 -33.08 15.35
N LYS A 238 21.14 -33.28 16.21
CA LYS A 238 19.72 -33.46 15.79
C LYS A 238 19.09 -32.15 15.30
N SER A 239 19.46 -30.98 15.85
CA SER A 239 18.90 -29.70 15.43
C SER A 239 19.45 -29.24 14.08
N GLU A 240 20.71 -29.54 13.76
CA GLU A 240 21.30 -29.23 12.46
C GLU A 240 20.70 -30.03 11.30
N ASN A 241 20.40 -31.32 11.52
CA ASN A 241 19.73 -32.14 10.51
C ASN A 241 18.30 -31.65 10.21
N LYS A 242 17.57 -31.20 11.24
CA LYS A 242 16.22 -30.66 11.08
C LYS A 242 16.22 -29.37 10.24
N ARG A 243 17.22 -28.51 10.43
CA ARG A 243 17.40 -27.28 9.61
C ARG A 243 17.75 -27.57 8.14
N LYS A 244 18.41 -28.70 7.84
CA LYS A 244 18.71 -29.09 6.45
C LYS A 244 17.47 -29.59 5.72
N GLU A 245 16.61 -30.35 6.39
CA GLU A 245 15.31 -30.81 5.84
C GLU A 245 14.35 -29.66 5.56
N GLU A 246 14.35 -28.64 6.41
CA GLU A 246 13.47 -27.48 6.26
C GLU A 246 13.83 -26.64 5.02
N ARG A 247 15.13 -26.42 4.77
CA ARG A 247 15.61 -25.75 3.55
C ARG A 247 15.31 -26.52 2.27
N THR A 248 15.22 -27.84 2.33
CA THR A 248 14.87 -28.66 1.15
C THR A 248 13.39 -28.54 0.83
N ARG A 249 12.51 -28.56 1.83
CA ARG A 249 11.06 -28.35 1.67
C ARG A 249 10.71 -26.95 1.15
N GLU A 250 11.48 -25.96 1.54
CA GLU A 250 11.26 -24.57 1.08
C GLU A 250 11.53 -24.42 -0.42
N ARG A 251 12.60 -25.07 -0.92
CA ARG A 251 12.91 -25.12 -2.36
C ARG A 251 11.85 -25.84 -3.18
N GLU A 252 11.24 -26.89 -2.64
CA GLU A 252 10.14 -27.62 -3.30
C GLU A 252 8.88 -26.74 -3.42
N ARG A 253 8.55 -25.97 -2.37
CA ARG A 253 7.42 -25.02 -2.38
C ARG A 253 7.61 -23.90 -3.40
N GLU A 254 8.84 -23.41 -3.58
CA GLU A 254 9.13 -22.41 -4.60
C GLU A 254 8.99 -22.96 -6.04
N GLN A 255 9.42 -24.21 -6.28
CA GLN A 255 9.20 -24.86 -7.57
C GLN A 255 7.71 -25.09 -7.88
N GLU A 256 6.91 -25.43 -6.87
CA GLU A 256 5.47 -25.64 -7.03
C GLU A 256 4.74 -24.32 -7.36
N LYS A 257 5.08 -23.23 -6.65
CA LYS A 257 4.59 -21.88 -6.97
C LYS A 257 4.99 -21.42 -8.38
N GLY A 258 6.18 -21.80 -8.85
CA GLY A 258 6.63 -21.56 -10.22
C GLY A 258 5.76 -22.27 -11.27
N ARG A 259 5.39 -23.54 -11.02
CA ARG A 259 4.51 -24.33 -11.91
C ARG A 259 3.08 -23.78 -11.97
N GLU A 260 2.54 -23.28 -10.86
CA GLU A 260 1.20 -22.67 -10.85
C GLU A 260 1.13 -21.34 -11.61
N ARG A 261 2.18 -20.51 -11.51
CA ARG A 261 2.29 -19.28 -12.31
C ARG A 261 2.35 -19.58 -13.81
N GLY A 262 3.04 -20.66 -14.21
CA GLY A 262 3.03 -21.17 -15.58
C GLY A 262 1.63 -21.54 -16.08
N LYS A 263 0.87 -22.33 -15.31
CA LYS A 263 -0.51 -22.74 -15.65
C LYS A 263 -1.48 -21.56 -15.76
N LYS A 264 -1.29 -20.50 -14.96
CA LYS A 264 -2.12 -19.28 -15.01
C LYS A 264 -1.89 -18.49 -16.31
N SER A 265 -0.62 -18.38 -16.73
CA SER A 265 -0.26 -17.75 -18.02
C SER A 265 -0.80 -18.52 -19.23
N GLU A 266 -0.90 -19.85 -19.13
CA GLU A 266 -1.38 -20.69 -20.23
C GLU A 266 -2.92 -20.66 -20.32
N ARG A 267 -3.63 -20.56 -19.19
CA ARG A 267 -5.08 -20.31 -19.14
C ARG A 267 -5.47 -18.95 -19.73
N GLU A 268 -4.67 -17.90 -19.51
CA GLU A 268 -4.88 -16.60 -20.17
C GLU A 268 -4.66 -16.64 -21.68
N ARG A 269 -3.72 -17.46 -22.17
CA ARG A 269 -3.51 -17.67 -23.61
C ARG A 269 -4.64 -18.46 -24.26
N VAL A 270 -5.27 -19.39 -23.54
CA VAL A 270 -6.44 -20.16 -24.01
C VAL A 270 -7.71 -19.32 -24.00
N SER A 271 -7.94 -18.50 -22.98
CA SER A 271 -9.06 -17.55 -22.91
C SER A 271 -9.04 -16.53 -24.06
N LYS A 272 -7.87 -16.01 -24.44
CA LYS A 272 -7.71 -15.14 -25.63
C LYS A 272 -7.93 -15.86 -26.97
N ARG A 273 -7.91 -17.19 -27.01
CA ARG A 273 -8.25 -17.97 -28.23
C ARG A 273 -9.73 -18.27 -28.35
N GLU A 274 -10.47 -18.34 -27.25
CA GLU A 274 -11.92 -18.63 -27.24
C GLU A 274 -12.80 -17.37 -27.38
N SER A 275 -12.25 -16.17 -27.17
CA SER A 275 -12.91 -14.89 -27.52
C SER A 275 -12.73 -14.51 -29.00
N LYS A 276 -12.80 -15.47 -29.93
CA LYS A 276 -12.98 -15.17 -31.35
C LYS A 276 -14.47 -15.22 -31.66
N PRO A 277 -15.11 -14.11 -32.06
CA PRO A 277 -16.54 -14.10 -32.32
C PRO A 277 -16.88 -15.10 -33.43
N GLU A 278 -18.11 -15.64 -33.37
CA GLU A 278 -18.79 -16.47 -34.38
C GLU A 278 -18.89 -15.83 -35.78
N CYS A 279 -18.17 -14.72 -36.02
CA CYS A 279 -18.03 -14.00 -37.27
C CYS A 279 -17.49 -14.86 -38.43
N TYR A 280 -16.89 -16.02 -38.16
CA TYR A 280 -16.37 -16.91 -39.22
C TYR A 280 -17.38 -17.94 -39.75
N LYS A 281 -18.49 -18.22 -39.04
CA LYS A 281 -19.46 -19.27 -39.47
C LYS A 281 -20.49 -18.77 -40.49
N GLU A 282 -20.85 -17.49 -40.51
CA GLU A 282 -21.70 -16.93 -41.57
C GLU A 282 -20.94 -16.46 -42.82
N TYR A 283 -19.63 -16.22 -42.69
CA TYR A 283 -18.80 -15.72 -43.80
C TYR A 283 -18.61 -16.73 -44.95
N LYS A 284 -18.94 -18.01 -44.74
CA LYS A 284 -18.81 -19.06 -45.76
C LYS A 284 -20.01 -19.18 -46.72
N LYS A 285 -21.14 -18.51 -46.46
CA LYS A 285 -22.33 -18.55 -47.33
C LYS A 285 -22.41 -17.43 -48.38
N LYS A 286 -21.54 -16.41 -48.32
CA LYS A 286 -21.48 -15.32 -49.31
C LYS A 286 -20.05 -15.16 -49.84
N ALA A 287 -19.58 -16.15 -50.58
CA ALA A 287 -18.25 -16.13 -51.18
C ALA A 287 -18.30 -15.58 -52.61
N HIS A 288 -18.33 -14.25 -52.77
CA HIS A 288 -17.80 -13.55 -53.95
C HIS A 288 -17.65 -12.06 -53.60
N LEU A 289 -16.44 -11.62 -53.24
CA LEU A 289 -15.97 -10.23 -53.30
C LEU A 289 -14.44 -10.18 -53.05
N PRO A 290 -13.66 -9.41 -53.85
CA PRO A 290 -12.20 -9.33 -53.73
C PRO A 290 -11.77 -8.17 -52.83
N SER A 291 -10.59 -8.31 -52.20
CA SER A 291 -9.87 -7.34 -51.36
C SER A 291 -10.21 -7.32 -49.86
N ALA A 292 -9.14 -7.46 -49.05
CA ALA A 292 -9.15 -7.56 -47.59
C ALA A 292 -9.67 -6.29 -46.88
N LYS A 293 -9.55 -5.10 -47.51
CA LYS A 293 -10.03 -3.83 -46.93
C LYS A 293 -11.55 -3.77 -46.77
N ASN A 294 -12.30 -4.42 -47.67
CA ASN A 294 -13.76 -4.44 -47.58
C ASN A 294 -14.28 -5.41 -46.51
N ARG A 295 -13.41 -6.30 -45.99
CA ARG A 295 -13.76 -7.24 -44.92
C ARG A 295 -13.72 -6.58 -43.54
N GLU A 296 -12.78 -5.66 -43.31
CA GLU A 296 -12.67 -4.91 -42.05
C GLU A 296 -13.84 -3.92 -41.89
N LYS A 297 -14.26 -3.28 -42.98
CA LYS A 297 -15.36 -2.30 -42.95
C LYS A 297 -16.71 -2.95 -42.60
N ALA A 298 -17.01 -4.12 -43.19
CA ALA A 298 -18.23 -4.87 -42.88
C ALA A 298 -18.25 -5.39 -41.43
N CYS A 299 -17.08 -5.64 -40.82
CA CYS A 299 -16.98 -6.10 -39.45
C CYS A 299 -17.13 -4.94 -38.43
N GLN A 300 -16.67 -3.73 -38.81
CA GLN A 300 -16.85 -2.51 -38.03
C GLN A 300 -18.31 -2.06 -38.01
N ASP A 301 -19.00 -2.09 -39.15
CA ASP A 301 -20.41 -1.68 -39.24
C ASP A 301 -21.34 -2.59 -38.39
N TYR A 302 -21.02 -3.89 -38.30
CA TYR A 302 -21.77 -4.82 -37.45
C TYR A 302 -21.51 -4.60 -35.94
N GLN A 303 -20.28 -4.23 -35.55
CA GLN A 303 -19.95 -3.88 -34.17
C GLN A 303 -20.66 -2.60 -33.71
N VAL A 304 -20.79 -1.61 -34.60
CA VAL A 304 -21.51 -0.36 -34.31
C VAL A 304 -23.02 -0.62 -34.10
N SER A 305 -23.62 -1.51 -34.90
CA SER A 305 -25.03 -1.90 -34.75
C SER A 305 -25.34 -2.61 -33.42
N GLN A 306 -24.43 -3.46 -32.94
CA GLN A 306 -24.59 -4.18 -31.66
C GLN A 306 -24.39 -3.25 -30.44
N LEU A 307 -23.51 -2.25 -30.55
CA LEU A 307 -23.33 -1.22 -29.52
C LEU A 307 -24.56 -0.32 -29.38
N GLN A 308 -25.17 0.09 -30.50
CA GLN A 308 -26.40 0.88 -30.49
C GLN A 308 -27.61 0.11 -29.90
N SER A 309 -27.63 -1.21 -30.08
CA SER A 309 -28.67 -2.08 -29.51
C SER A 309 -28.51 -2.26 -27.99
N ARG A 310 -27.27 -2.22 -27.47
CA ARG A 310 -27.00 -2.26 -26.02
C ARG A 310 -27.29 -0.93 -25.32
N ASP A 311 -27.02 0.20 -25.97
CA ASP A 311 -27.29 1.53 -25.41
C ASP A 311 -28.79 1.83 -25.30
N THR A 312 -29.61 1.27 -26.19
CA THR A 312 -31.08 1.39 -26.13
C THR A 312 -31.69 0.53 -25.02
N LEU A 313 -31.13 -0.66 -24.76
CA LEU A 313 -31.49 -1.51 -23.62
C LEU A 313 -31.12 -0.84 -22.27
N PHE A 314 -29.92 -0.28 -22.15
CA PHE A 314 -29.46 0.41 -20.93
C PHE A 314 -30.30 1.66 -20.60
N LYS A 315 -30.75 2.40 -21.63
CA LYS A 315 -31.65 3.55 -21.44
C LYS A 315 -33.08 3.14 -21.02
N SER A 316 -33.52 1.92 -21.36
CA SER A 316 -34.84 1.41 -20.97
C SER A 316 -34.90 0.96 -19.51
N GLU A 317 -33.84 0.31 -19.01
CA GLU A 317 -33.74 -0.15 -17.62
C GLU A 317 -33.64 1.03 -16.62
N ASN A 318 -32.88 2.06 -16.99
CA ASN A 318 -32.70 3.25 -16.15
C ASN A 318 -33.97 4.15 -16.08
N LYS A 319 -34.90 3.99 -17.02
CA LYS A 319 -36.20 4.69 -17.03
C LYS A 319 -37.27 3.97 -16.20
N GLN A 320 -37.11 2.67 -15.95
CA GLN A 320 -37.98 1.91 -15.02
C GLN A 320 -37.62 2.19 -13.55
N GLN A 321 -36.34 2.37 -13.20
CA GLN A 321 -35.92 2.66 -11.81
C GLN A 321 -36.32 4.06 -11.31
N LYS A 322 -36.50 5.06 -12.18
CA LYS A 322 -36.93 6.42 -11.77
C LYS A 322 -38.44 6.61 -11.58
N LYS A 323 -39.28 5.62 -11.89
CA LYS A 323 -40.76 5.70 -11.70
C LYS A 323 -41.25 5.10 -10.39
N SER A 324 -40.41 4.47 -9.57
CA SER A 324 -40.80 3.78 -8.34
C SER A 324 -40.60 4.58 -7.04
N ALA A 325 -40.27 5.87 -7.10
CA ALA A 325 -40.06 6.71 -5.91
C ALA A 325 -41.01 7.92 -5.90
N THR A 326 -42.20 7.72 -5.34
CA THR A 326 -43.13 8.80 -4.92
C THR A 326 -43.37 8.61 -3.42
N PRO A 327 -43.15 9.60 -2.55
CA PRO A 327 -43.55 9.50 -1.14
C PRO A 327 -45.02 9.87 -0.99
N GLY A 328 -45.81 8.94 -0.44
CA GLY A 328 -47.22 9.12 -0.12
C GLY A 328 -47.44 10.02 1.09
N ALA A 329 -48.56 10.73 1.03
CA ALA A 329 -49.14 11.52 2.09
C ALA A 329 -49.66 10.63 3.24
N GLN A 330 -49.41 11.08 4.48
CA GLN A 330 -50.39 11.26 5.56
C GLN A 330 -49.72 11.96 6.74
#